data_AF-A0A3S9PYN8-F1
#
_entry.id   AF-A0A3S9PYN8-F1
#
_cell.length_a   1.000
_cell.length_b   1.000
_cell.length_c   1.000
_cell.angle_alpha   90.00
_cell.angle_beta   90.00
_cell.angle_gamma   90.00
#
_symmetry.space_group_name_H-M   'P 1'
#
loop_
_entity.id
_entity.type
_entity.pdbx_description
1 polymer ?
#
loop_
_entity_poly.entity_id
_entity_poly.type
_entity_poly.pdbx_seq_one_letter_code
_entity_poly.pdbx_strand_id
1 'polypeptide(L)'
;MSIIEFDRDAAGVVANRDWTDSQTFTNIAVGVGELVWKPNRVFVELPEDTVGGAGKTDNGGRIELKNEAKYALETIHLIVQEFSDACGLLGSGVSETSMNFDASEAQATADFDFLTSEVAS
;
A
#
# COMPACT_ATOMS: atom_id res chain seq x y z
N MET A 1 40.67 11.67 16.88
CA MET A 1 40.26 11.29 15.51
C MET A 1 38.74 11.44 15.48
N SER A 2 38.17 12.23 14.58
CA SER A 2 36.71 12.27 14.42
C SER A 2 36.32 11.11 13.51
N ILE A 3 35.40 10.27 13.98
CA ILE A 3 34.79 9.23 13.16
C ILE A 3 34.01 9.96 12.05
N ILE A 4 34.30 9.64 10.79
CA ILE A 4 33.47 10.09 9.67
C ILE A 4 32.31 9.10 9.64
N GLU A 5 31.18 9.51 10.22
CA GLU A 5 29.96 8.71 10.27
C GLU A 5 29.01 9.19 9.18
N PHE A 6 28.39 8.26 8.44
CA PHE A 6 27.37 8.62 7.46
C PHE A 6 26.12 9.09 8.21
N ASP A 7 25.84 10.39 8.13
CA ASP A 7 24.62 10.96 8.70
C ASP A 7 23.41 10.62 7.81
N ARG A 8 22.83 9.45 8.08
CA ARG A 8 21.62 8.95 7.42
C ARG A 8 20.42 9.88 7.55
N ASP A 9 20.32 10.62 8.67
CA ASP A 9 19.21 11.54 8.92
C ASP A 9 19.39 12.82 8.08
N ALA A 10 20.62 13.34 7.95
CA ALA A 10 20.94 14.45 7.06
C ALA A 10 20.86 14.09 5.57
N ALA A 11 21.14 12.83 5.20
CA ALA A 11 20.99 12.33 3.84
C ALA A 11 19.52 12.03 3.45
N GLY A 12 18.58 12.12 4.40
CA GLY A 12 17.18 11.75 4.19
C GLY A 12 16.97 10.24 4.03
N VAL A 13 17.98 9.43 4.36
CA VAL A 13 17.90 7.96 4.43
C VAL A 13 17.31 7.60 5.79
N VAL A 14 16.08 8.07 6.03
CA VAL A 14 15.31 7.63 7.18
C VAL A 14 14.76 6.26 6.78
N ALA A 15 15.24 5.19 7.43
CA ALA A 15 14.52 3.93 7.41
C ALA A 15 13.12 4.27 7.91
N ASN A 16 12.17 4.39 6.98
CA ASN A 16 10.88 5.01 7.26
C ASN A 16 10.06 4.02 8.07
N ARG A 17 10.36 3.97 9.37
CA ARG A 17 9.83 3.02 10.35
C ARG A 17 8.32 3.14 10.49
N ASP A 18 7.77 4.25 9.97
CA ASP A 18 6.38 4.61 9.94
C ASP A 18 5.83 4.71 8.51
N TRP A 19 6.28 3.85 7.57
CA TRP A 19 5.61 3.69 6.27
C TRP A 19 4.22 3.04 6.45
N THR A 20 3.32 3.79 7.07
CA THR A 20 1.95 3.40 7.38
C THR A 20 1.04 3.46 6.15
N ASP A 21 1.53 3.96 5.02
CA ASP A 21 0.73 4.08 3.79
C ASP A 21 0.28 2.71 3.30
N SER A 22 1.12 1.67 3.39
CA SER A 22 0.72 0.29 3.06
C SER A 22 -0.45 -0.17 3.94
N GLN A 23 -0.36 0.05 5.26
CA GLN A 23 -1.45 -0.25 6.19
C GLN A 23 -2.70 0.60 5.93
N THR A 24 -2.53 1.85 5.51
CA THR A 24 -3.62 2.76 5.15
C THR A 24 -4.36 2.26 3.92
N PHE A 25 -3.64 1.91 2.86
CA PHE A 25 -4.23 1.29 1.67
C PHE A 25 -4.90 -0.05 2.00
N THR A 26 -4.30 -0.88 2.86
CA THR A 26 -4.94 -2.10 3.38
C THR A 26 -6.28 -1.80 4.07
N ASN A 27 -6.34 -0.79 4.93
CA ASN A 27 -7.58 -0.41 5.61
C ASN A 27 -8.65 0.09 4.64
N ILE A 28 -8.25 0.85 3.61
CA ILE A 28 -9.15 1.30 2.53
C ILE A 28 -9.66 0.08 1.73
N ALA A 29 -8.78 -0.88 1.40
CA ALA A 29 -9.16 -2.08 0.67
C ALA A 29 -10.22 -2.89 1.42
N VAL A 30 -10.08 -3.03 2.74
CA VAL A 30 -11.09 -3.67 3.60
C VAL A 30 -12.43 -2.94 3.51
N GLY A 31 -12.42 -1.61 3.62
CA GLY A 31 -13.63 -0.79 3.51
C GLY A 31 -14.33 -0.89 2.15
N VAL A 32 -13.56 -0.88 1.06
CA VAL A 32 -14.10 -1.09 -0.31
C VAL A 32 -14.63 -2.51 -0.47
N GLY A 33 -13.92 -3.51 0.06
CA GLY A 33 -14.35 -4.90 0.05
C GLY A 33 -15.73 -5.07 0.70
N GLU A 34 -15.96 -4.47 1.87
CA GLU A 34 -17.28 -4.49 2.53
C GLU A 34 -18.43 -3.98 1.64
N LEU A 35 -18.17 -3.02 0.75
CA LEU A 35 -19.16 -2.54 -0.23
C LEU A 35 -19.41 -3.55 -1.35
N VAL A 36 -18.36 -4.22 -1.83
CA VAL A 36 -18.45 -5.31 -2.83
C VAL A 36 -19.27 -6.48 -2.31
N TRP A 37 -19.06 -6.88 -1.05
CA TRP A 37 -19.68 -8.07 -0.45
C TRP A 37 -21.11 -7.84 0.05
N LYS A 38 -21.57 -6.57 0.16
CA LYS A 38 -22.93 -6.21 0.63
C LYS A 38 -23.74 -5.40 -0.40
N PRO A 39 -23.83 -5.81 -1.68
CA PRO A 39 -24.44 -4.99 -2.73
C PRO A 39 -25.97 -4.86 -2.56
N ASN A 40 -26.61 -5.82 -1.88
CA ASN A 40 -28.06 -5.83 -1.66
C ASN A 40 -28.56 -4.72 -0.73
N ARG A 41 -27.67 -4.01 -0.01
CA ARG A 41 -28.07 -2.86 0.84
C ARG A 41 -28.21 -1.56 0.05
N VAL A 42 -27.53 -1.45 -1.09
CA VAL A 42 -27.49 -0.21 -1.90
C VAL A 42 -28.51 -0.26 -3.03
N PHE A 43 -28.64 -1.43 -3.66
CA PHE A 43 -29.60 -1.64 -4.73
C PHE A 43 -30.91 -2.18 -4.16
N VAL A 44 -31.86 -1.29 -3.88
CA VAL A 44 -33.21 -1.68 -3.46
C VAL A 44 -34.02 -2.04 -4.70
N GLU A 45 -34.85 -3.08 -4.62
CA GLU A 45 -35.78 -3.44 -5.70
C GLU A 45 -36.89 -2.40 -5.81
N LEU A 46 -37.23 -2.01 -7.03
CA LEU A 46 -38.36 -1.12 -7.25
C LEU A 46 -39.67 -1.88 -6.97
N PRO A 47 -40.67 -1.24 -6.33
CA PRO A 47 -41.97 -1.87 -6.10
C PRO A 47 -42.58 -2.37 -7.41
N GLU A 48 -43.09 -3.60 -7.41
CA GLU A 48 -43.88 -4.10 -8.54
C GLU A 48 -45.15 -3.24 -8.72
N ASP A 49 -45.26 -2.58 -9.87
CA ASP A 49 -46.45 -1.82 -10.25
C ASP A 49 -47.59 -2.82 -10.46
N THR A 50 -48.58 -2.77 -9.58
CA THR A 50 -49.78 -3.63 -9.62
C THR A 50 -51.03 -2.87 -10.04
N VAL A 51 -50.92 -1.56 -10.34
CA VAL A 51 -52.08 -0.70 -10.57
C VAL A 51 -52.40 -0.64 -12.07
N GLY A 52 -53.28 -1.53 -12.56
CA GLY A 52 -53.89 -1.42 -13.90
C GLY A 52 -53.83 -2.65 -14.83
N GLY A 53 -53.26 -3.77 -14.38
CA GLY A 53 -53.13 -5.01 -15.17
C GLY A 53 -51.77 -5.14 -15.86
N ALA A 54 -51.24 -6.37 -15.89
CA ALA A 54 -49.92 -6.74 -16.41
C ALA A 54 -48.77 -5.77 -16.07
N GLY A 55 -48.85 -5.09 -14.92
CA GLY A 55 -47.86 -4.11 -14.50
C GLY A 55 -46.50 -4.78 -14.34
N LYS A 56 -45.54 -4.31 -15.13
CA LYS A 56 -44.18 -4.84 -15.14
C LYS A 56 -43.27 -3.70 -14.72
N THR A 57 -43.05 -3.56 -13.42
CA THR A 57 -41.84 -2.87 -12.97
C THR A 57 -40.65 -3.68 -13.46
N ASP A 58 -39.95 -3.15 -14.47
CA ASP A 58 -38.75 -3.78 -14.99
C ASP A 58 -37.56 -3.48 -14.09
N ASN A 59 -37.08 -4.50 -13.38
CA ASN A 59 -35.87 -4.43 -12.55
C ASN A 59 -34.59 -4.82 -13.34
N GLY A 60 -34.67 -5.07 -14.66
CA GLY A 60 -33.53 -5.46 -15.51
C GLY A 60 -32.39 -4.46 -15.47
N GLY A 61 -32.67 -3.18 -15.72
CA GLY A 61 -31.67 -2.10 -15.64
C GLY A 61 -31.07 -1.94 -14.23
N ARG A 62 -31.82 -2.27 -13.18
CA ARG A 62 -31.30 -2.29 -11.80
C ARG A 62 -30.31 -3.45 -11.58
N ILE A 63 -30.56 -4.61 -12.17
CA ILE A 63 -29.64 -5.75 -12.11
C ILE A 63 -28.35 -5.42 -12.85
N GLU A 64 -28.44 -4.83 -14.04
CA GLU A 64 -27.27 -4.38 -14.81
C GLU A 64 -26.47 -3.34 -14.04
N LEU A 65 -27.12 -2.30 -13.51
CA LEU A 65 -26.44 -1.28 -12.70
C LEU A 65 -25.76 -1.86 -11.45
N LYS A 66 -26.40 -2.83 -10.79
CA LYS A 66 -25.79 -3.55 -9.66
C LYS A 66 -24.52 -4.29 -10.08
N ASN A 67 -24.54 -4.94 -11.24
CA ASN A 67 -23.39 -5.69 -11.75
C ASN A 67 -22.24 -4.76 -12.14
N GLU A 68 -22.53 -3.66 -12.83
CA GLU A 68 -21.53 -2.65 -13.21
C GLU A 68 -20.90 -1.99 -11.98
N ALA A 69 -21.72 -1.61 -10.99
CA ALA A 69 -21.21 -1.04 -9.74
C ALA A 69 -20.35 -2.03 -8.97
N LYS A 70 -20.70 -3.33 -8.98
CA LYS A 70 -19.87 -4.37 -8.38
C LYS A 70 -18.50 -4.45 -9.08
N TYR A 71 -18.48 -4.47 -10.41
CA TYR A 71 -17.25 -4.50 -11.19
C TYR A 71 -16.34 -3.30 -10.91
N ALA A 72 -16.92 -2.10 -10.81
CA ALA A 72 -16.18 -0.89 -10.49
C ALA A 72 -15.55 -0.97 -9.08
N LEU A 73 -16.31 -1.44 -8.09
CA LEU A 73 -15.82 -1.58 -6.72
C LEU A 73 -14.75 -2.67 -6.59
N GLU A 74 -14.88 -3.79 -7.31
CA GLU A 74 -13.84 -4.83 -7.38
C GLU A 74 -12.55 -4.30 -8.00
N THR A 75 -12.67 -3.49 -9.06
CA THR A 75 -11.51 -2.85 -9.70
C THR A 75 -10.80 -1.89 -8.74
N ILE A 76 -11.56 -1.07 -8.01
CA ILE A 76 -10.98 -0.17 -7.00
C ILE A 76 -10.31 -0.95 -5.87
N HIS A 77 -10.92 -2.05 -5.42
CA HIS A 77 -10.34 -2.92 -4.39
C HIS A 77 -8.95 -3.43 -4.81
N LEU A 78 -8.83 -3.95 -6.04
CA LEU A 78 -7.56 -4.43 -6.59
C LEU A 78 -6.52 -3.30 -6.69
N ILE A 79 -6.90 -2.14 -7.24
CA ILE A 79 -5.99 -0.99 -7.37
C ILE A 79 -5.43 -0.58 -6.01
N VAL A 80 -6.27 -0.53 -4.98
CA VAL A 80 -5.86 -0.15 -3.63
C VAL A 80 -4.92 -1.18 -3.01
N GLN A 81 -5.13 -2.48 -3.27
CA GLN A 81 -4.21 -3.52 -2.84
C GLN A 81 -2.84 -3.40 -3.52
N GLU A 82 -2.80 -3.13 -4.83
CA GLU A 82 -1.54 -2.92 -5.55
C GLU A 82 -0.77 -1.70 -5.02
N PHE A 83 -1.45 -0.62 -4.63
CA PHE A 83 -0.80 0.51 -3.95
C PHE A 83 -0.24 0.12 -2.58
N SER A 84 -0.95 -0.74 -1.83
CA SER A 84 -0.46 -1.29 -0.56
C SER A 84 0.83 -2.09 -0.76
N ASP A 85 0.86 -2.94 -1.77
CA ASP A 85 2.02 -3.78 -2.12
C ASP A 85 3.20 -2.94 -2.62
N ALA A 86 2.95 -1.94 -3.47
CA ALA A 86 3.98 -1.00 -3.93
C ALA A 86 4.60 -0.22 -2.76
N CYS A 87 3.78 0.22 -1.79
CA CYS A 87 4.27 0.85 -0.57
C CYS A 87 5.14 -0.11 0.26
N GLY A 88 4.73 -1.38 0.37
CA GLY A 88 5.52 -2.41 1.04
C GLY A 88 6.87 -2.65 0.36
N LEU A 89 6.88 -2.74 -0.97
CA LEU A 89 8.10 -2.92 -1.76
C LEU A 89 9.07 -1.74 -1.62
N LEU A 90 8.57 -0.50 -1.74
CA LEU A 90 9.38 0.70 -1.55
C LEU A 90 9.96 0.78 -0.12
N GLY A 91 9.16 0.46 0.89
CA GLY A 91 9.62 0.41 2.28
C GLY A 91 10.75 -0.60 2.49
N SER A 92 10.66 -1.78 1.86
CA SER A 92 11.71 -2.81 1.94
C SER A 92 13.02 -2.37 1.26
N GLY A 93 12.96 -1.70 0.11
CA GLY A 93 14.14 -1.19 -0.59
C GLY A 93 14.90 -0.10 0.18
N VAL A 94 14.19 0.76 0.91
CA VAL A 94 14.81 1.72 1.82
C VAL A 94 15.53 1.00 2.96
N SER A 95 14.91 -0.02 3.56
CA SER A 95 15.53 -0.81 4.61
C SER A 95 16.81 -1.52 4.16
N GLU A 96 16.80 -2.11 2.96
CA GLU A 96 17.97 -2.76 2.37
C GLU A 96 19.10 -1.76 2.11
N THR A 97 18.78 -0.60 1.57
CA THR A 97 19.76 0.46 1.29
C THR A 97 20.42 0.96 2.58
N SER A 98 19.66 1.17 3.65
CA SER A 98 20.23 1.55 4.95
C SER A 98 21.21 0.51 5.48
N MET A 99 20.87 -0.77 5.44
CA MET A 99 21.76 -1.85 5.89
C MET A 99 23.07 -1.90 5.08
N ASN A 100 22.98 -1.65 3.76
CA ASN A 100 24.15 -1.64 2.89
C ASN A 100 25.09 -0.45 3.19
N PHE A 101 24.55 0.71 3.55
CA PHE A 101 25.37 1.86 3.97
C PHE A 101 26.07 1.59 5.30
N ASP A 102 25.36 1.09 6.31
CA ASP A 102 25.95 0.74 7.61
C ASP A 102 27.10 -0.28 7.46
N ALA A 103 26.90 -1.31 6.62
CA ALA A 103 27.93 -2.32 6.35
C ALA A 103 29.15 -1.75 5.61
N SER A 104 28.92 -0.86 4.64
CA SER A 104 30.01 -0.19 3.90
C SER A 104 30.83 0.73 4.80
N GLU A 105 30.18 1.45 5.71
CA GLU A 105 30.86 2.30 6.69
C GLU A 105 31.69 1.50 7.70
N ALA A 106 31.14 0.40 8.21
CA ALA A 106 31.87 -0.49 9.12
C ALA A 106 33.13 -1.06 8.45
N GLN A 107 33.04 -1.46 7.17
CA GLN A 107 34.18 -1.94 6.41
C GLN A 107 35.22 -0.84 6.17
N ALA A 108 34.79 0.36 5.76
CA ALA A 108 35.69 1.49 5.53
C ALA A 108 36.44 1.91 6.79
N THR A 109 35.76 1.86 7.96
CA THR A 109 36.37 2.12 9.26
C THR A 109 37.42 1.06 9.59
N ALA A 110 37.10 -0.23 9.43
CA ALA A 110 38.03 -1.32 9.69
C ALA A 110 39.29 -1.27 8.79
N ASP A 111 39.13 -0.98 7.51
CA ASP A 111 40.23 -0.86 6.56
C ASP A 111 41.14 0.32 6.90
N PHE A 112 40.56 1.43 7.34
CA PHE A 112 41.32 2.62 7.74
C PHE A 112 42.08 2.41 9.06
N ASP A 113 41.47 1.76 10.05
CA ASP A 113 42.15 1.37 11.29
C ASP A 113 43.31 0.41 11.01
N PHE A 114 43.10 -0.55 10.10
CA PHE A 114 44.17 -1.45 9.65
C PHE A 114 45.35 -0.67 9.05
N LEU A 115 45.10 0.20 8.07
CA LEU A 115 46.14 1.01 7.41
C LEU A 115 46.92 1.91 8.39
N THR A 116 46.23 2.50 9.36
CA THR A 116 46.87 3.39 10.34
C THR A 116 47.63 2.63 11.43
N SER A 117 47.23 1.38 11.72
CA SER A 117 47.95 0.50 12.66
C SER A 117 49.29 0.01 12.12
N GLU A 118 49.42 -0.22 10.81
CA GLU A 118 50.69 -0.63 10.16
C GLU A 118 51.70 0.52 10.02
N VAL A 119 51.25 1.78 10.01
CA VAL A 119 52.13 2.97 9.91
C VAL A 119 52.72 3.36 11.28
N ALA A 120 52.16 2.85 12.38
CA ALA A 120 52.58 3.17 13.75
C ALA A 120 53.56 2.15 14.38
N SER A 121 53.94 1.08 13.65
CA SER A 121 54.96 0.09 14.05
C SER A 121 56.32 0.35 13.40
#